data_AF-A0A6C0TML5-F1
#
_entry.id   AF-A0A6C0TML5-F1
#
_cell.length_a   1.000
_cell.length_b   1.000
_cell.length_c   1.000
_cell.angle_alpha   90.00
_cell.angle_beta   90.00
_cell.angle_gamma   90.00
#
_symmetry.space_group_name_H-M   'P 1'
#
loop_
_entity.id
_entity.type
_entity.pdbx_description
1 polymer ?
#
loop_
_entity_poly.entity_id
_entity_poly.type
_entity_poly.pdbx_seq_one_letter_code
_entity_poly.pdbx_strand_id
1 'polypeptide(L)'
;MTKLEETIVEQAKYQLQELRMSLVRPEAPERNEAISSAFWMLGGLTILANLVDSGMSDDAAKALQVIERESAQAMSAASLLGPIKR
;
A
#
# COMPACT_ATOMS: atom_id res chain seq x y z
N MET A 1 20.56 2.18 1.18
CA MET A 1 19.67 1.01 1.27
C MET A 1 20.38 -0.21 0.70
N THR A 2 20.08 -1.40 1.21
CA THR A 2 20.48 -2.69 0.66
C THR A 2 19.54 -3.10 -0.48
N LYS A 3 19.95 -4.08 -1.27
CA LYS A 3 19.13 -4.61 -2.37
C LYS A 3 17.78 -5.19 -1.88
N LEU A 4 17.77 -5.80 -0.70
CA LEU A 4 16.54 -6.31 -0.11
C LEU A 4 15.57 -5.18 0.23
N GLU A 5 16.07 -4.10 0.85
CA GLU A 5 15.26 -2.94 1.18
C GLU A 5 14.69 -2.25 -0.06
N GLU A 6 15.52 -2.06 -1.10
CA GLU A 6 15.08 -1.51 -2.38
C GLU A 6 13.95 -2.36 -2.97
N THR A 7 14.11 -3.69 -2.97
CA THR A 7 13.10 -4.63 -3.48
C THR A 7 11.79 -4.55 -2.68
N ILE A 8 11.88 -4.41 -1.34
CA ILE A 8 10.72 -4.24 -0.47
C ILE A 8 10.00 -2.92 -0.76
N VAL A 9 10.74 -1.82 -0.92
CA VAL A 9 10.16 -0.51 -1.26
C VAL A 9 9.53 -0.52 -2.65
N GLU A 10 10.15 -1.17 -3.64
CA GLU A 10 9.58 -1.34 -4.98
C GLU A 10 8.28 -2.16 -4.93
N GLN A 11 8.26 -3.25 -4.16
CA GLN A 11 7.05 -4.04 -3.96
C GLN A 11 5.94 -3.20 -3.30
N ALA A 12 6.27 -2.38 -2.29
CA ALA A 12 5.30 -1.47 -1.67
C ALA A 12 4.73 -0.45 -2.67
N LYS A 13 5.58 0.12 -3.54
CA LYS A 13 5.13 1.01 -4.62
C LYS A 13 4.19 0.32 -5.61
N TYR A 14 4.51 -0.92 -5.99
CA TYR A 14 3.65 -1.74 -6.85
C TYR A 14 2.28 -1.99 -6.20
N GLN A 15 2.24 -2.36 -4.92
CA GLN A 15 0.98 -2.58 -4.19
C GLN A 15 0.15 -1.29 -4.05
N LEU A 16 0.79 -0.14 -3.82
CA LEU A 16 0.10 1.15 -3.81
C LEU A 16 -0.53 1.47 -5.18
N GLN A 17 0.16 1.14 -6.28
CA GLN A 17 -0.39 1.30 -7.62
C GLN A 17 -1.59 0.37 -7.85
N GLU A 18 -1.49 -0.91 -7.49
CA GLU A 18 -2.61 -1.86 -7.58
C GLU A 18 -3.82 -1.41 -6.76
N LEU A 19 -3.58 -0.90 -5.54
CA LEU A 19 -4.63 -0.31 -4.71
C LEU A 19 -5.32 0.85 -5.42
N ARG A 20 -4.55 1.84 -5.89
CA ARG A 20 -5.09 3.02 -6.60
C ARG A 20 -5.89 2.62 -7.85
N MET A 21 -5.38 1.68 -8.64
CA MET A 21 -6.09 1.18 -9.81
C MET A 21 -7.38 0.44 -9.45
N SER A 22 -7.38 -0.33 -8.36
CA SER A 22 -8.54 -1.08 -7.92
C SER A 22 -9.62 -0.16 -7.36
N LEU A 23 -9.25 0.91 -6.66
CA LEU A 23 -10.19 1.88 -6.10
C LEU A 23 -11.01 2.64 -7.15
N VAL A 24 -10.51 2.76 -8.38
CA VAL A 24 -11.22 3.43 -9.48
C VAL A 24 -11.98 2.46 -10.41
N ARG A 25 -11.90 1.15 -10.15
CA ARG A 25 -12.64 0.14 -10.94
C ARG A 25 -14.11 0.05 -10.47
N PRO A 26 -15.04 -0.34 -11.37
CA PRO A 26 -16.42 -0.62 -11.00
C PRO A 26 -16.54 -1.67 -9.89
N GLU A 27 -17.63 -1.63 -9.14
CA GLU A 27 -17.91 -2.61 -8.08
C GLU A 27 -17.99 -4.03 -8.64
N ALA A 28 -17.06 -4.88 -8.18
CA ALA A 28 -17.01 -6.30 -8.51
C ALA A 28 -16.29 -7.05 -7.37
N PRO A 29 -16.58 -8.35 -7.15
CA PRO A 29 -15.87 -9.15 -6.16
C PRO A 29 -14.35 -9.09 -6.31
N GLU A 30 -13.85 -9.18 -7.54
CA GLU A 30 -12.41 -9.15 -7.88
C GLU A 30 -11.76 -7.82 -7.50
N ARG A 31 -12.51 -6.71 -7.58
CA ARG A 31 -12.06 -5.40 -7.12
C ARG A 31 -11.82 -5.42 -5.62
N ASN A 32 -12.77 -5.93 -4.85
CA ASN A 32 -12.69 -5.94 -3.39
C ASN A 32 -11.56 -6.85 -2.91
N GLU A 33 -11.33 -7.98 -3.58
CA GLU A 33 -10.19 -8.86 -3.34
C GLU A 33 -8.86 -8.16 -3.63
N ALA A 34 -8.74 -7.46 -4.76
CA ALA A 34 -7.54 -6.71 -5.11
C ALA A 34 -7.24 -5.57 -4.11
N ILE A 35 -8.27 -4.81 -3.71
CA ILE A 35 -8.14 -3.76 -2.68
C ILE A 35 -7.66 -4.39 -1.36
N SER A 36 -8.30 -5.47 -0.92
CA SER A 36 -7.96 -6.12 0.35
C SER A 36 -6.54 -6.69 0.33
N SER A 37 -6.15 -7.34 -0.78
CA SER A 37 -4.81 -7.89 -0.96
C SER A 37 -3.73 -6.81 -0.89
N ALA A 38 -3.90 -5.73 -1.64
CA ALA A 38 -2.96 -4.61 -1.64
C ALA A 38 -2.90 -3.92 -0.27
N PHE A 39 -4.05 -3.73 0.39
CA PHE A 39 -4.12 -3.16 1.73
C PHE A 39 -3.33 -3.99 2.76
N TRP A 40 -3.57 -5.30 2.82
CA TRP A 40 -2.87 -6.17 3.76
C TRP A 40 -1.38 -6.27 3.49
N MET A 41 -0.98 -6.30 2.22
CA MET A 41 0.44 -6.29 1.85
C MET A 41 1.14 -5.01 2.31
N LEU A 42 0.54 -3.85 2.04
CA LEU A 42 1.10 -2.55 2.46
C LEU A 42 1.24 -2.46 3.98
N GLY A 43 0.19 -2.82 4.72
CA GLY A 43 0.22 -2.83 6.18
C GLY A 43 1.29 -3.77 6.74
N GLY A 44 1.47 -4.95 6.12
CA GLY A 44 2.53 -5.90 6.49
C GLY A 44 3.94 -5.32 6.30
N LEU A 45 4.18 -4.63 5.19
CA LEU A 45 5.47 -3.98 4.93
C LEU A 45 5.74 -2.83 5.91
N THR A 46 4.71 -2.05 6.26
CA THR A 46 4.85 -0.99 7.26
C THR A 46 5.06 -1.52 8.66
N ILE A 47 4.49 -2.67 9.02
CA ILE A 47 4.82 -3.34 10.28
C ILE A 47 6.31 -3.66 10.33
N LEU A 48 6.89 -4.22 9.25
CA LEU A 48 8.34 -4.48 9.18
C LEU A 48 9.16 -3.21 9.45
N ALA A 49 8.77 -2.07 8.87
CA ALA A 49 9.42 -0.79 9.08
C ALA A 49 9.39 -0.29 10.53
N ASN A 50 8.45 -0.76 11.35
CA ASN A 50 8.27 -0.33 12.73
C ASN A 50 8.78 -1.34 13.78
N LEU A 51 9.32 -2.50 13.35
CA LEU A 51 9.94 -3.44 14.28
C LEU A 51 11.31 -2.90 14.73
N VAL A 52 11.56 -2.97 16.04
CA VAL A 52 12.79 -2.45 16.69
C VAL A 52 14.07 -3.03 16.07
N ASP A 53 14.07 -4.33 15.74
CA ASP A 53 15.21 -5.04 15.16
C ASP A 53 14.88 -5.59 13.76
N SER A 54 14.17 -4.81 12.94
CA SER A 54 13.78 -5.21 11.57
C SER A 54 14.98 -5.46 10.64
N GLY A 55 16.16 -4.93 10.98
CA GLY A 55 17.31 -4.86 10.08
C GLY A 55 17.13 -3.85 8.94
N MET A 56 16.05 -3.05 8.96
CA MET A 56 15.83 -1.96 8.03
C MET A 56 16.53 -0.68 8.50
N SER A 57 17.10 0.03 7.55
CA SER A 57 17.59 1.39 7.67
C SER A 57 16.45 2.40 7.80
N ASP A 58 16.74 3.52 8.45
CA ASP A 58 15.81 4.63 8.61
C ASP A 58 15.24 5.13 7.27
N ASP A 59 16.05 5.10 6.20
CA ASP A 59 15.63 5.56 4.88
C ASP A 59 14.57 4.62 4.28
N ALA A 60 14.77 3.30 4.41
CA ALA A 60 13.81 2.32 3.94
C ALA A 60 12.52 2.36 4.78
N ALA A 61 12.65 2.50 6.10
CA ALA A 61 11.50 2.63 7.00
C ALA A 61 10.67 3.89 6.68
N LYS A 62 11.32 5.05 6.49
CA LYS A 62 10.64 6.29 6.08
C LYS A 62 9.95 6.14 4.73
N ALA A 63 10.58 5.49 3.75
CA ALA A 63 9.97 5.26 2.45
C ALA A 63 8.68 4.44 2.57
N LEU A 64 8.68 3.38 3.37
CA LEU A 64 7.49 2.56 3.63
C LEU A 64 6.40 3.34 4.37
N GLN A 65 6.76 4.15 5.37
CA GLN A 65 5.80 5.02 6.08
C GLN A 65 5.14 6.08 5.17
N VAL A 66 5.87 6.59 4.18
CA VAL A 66 5.30 7.50 3.17
C VAL A 66 4.29 6.75 2.31
N ILE A 67 4.62 5.55 1.86
CA ILE A 67 3.72 4.71 1.04
C ILE A 67 2.45 4.34 1.83
N GLU A 68 2.56 3.98 3.11
CA GLU A 68 1.43 3.76 4.03
C GLU A 68 0.51 4.98 4.08
N ARG A 69 1.09 6.17 4.24
CA ARG A 69 0.31 7.42 4.29
C ARG A 69 -0.43 7.67 2.99
N GLU A 70 0.24 7.45 1.86
CA GLU A 70 -0.38 7.59 0.54
C GLU A 70 -1.50 6.58 0.30
N SER A 71 -1.37 5.35 0.80
CA SER A 71 -2.41 4.32 0.71
C SER A 71 -3.65 4.69 1.53
N ALA A 72 -3.44 5.17 2.77
CA ALA A 72 -4.51 5.64 3.64
C ALA A 72 -5.26 6.84 3.04
N GLN A 73 -4.52 7.77 2.41
CA GLN A 73 -5.11 8.90 1.68
C GLN A 73 -5.93 8.44 0.48
N ALA A 74 -5.44 7.48 -0.31
CA ALA A 74 -6.16 6.95 -1.46
C ALA A 74 -7.47 6.26 -1.04
N MET A 75 -7.42 5.44 0.02
CA MET A 75 -8.61 4.79 0.59
C MET A 75 -9.64 5.80 1.10
N SER A 76 -9.17 6.85 1.79
CA SER A 76 -10.03 7.92 2.31
C SER A 76 -10.66 8.74 1.18
N ALA A 77 -9.92 9.03 0.11
CA ALA A 77 -10.46 9.73 -1.05
C ALA A 77 -11.53 8.89 -1.77
N ALA A 78 -11.29 7.59 -1.93
CA ALA A 78 -12.24 6.68 -2.55
C ALA A 78 -13.54 6.53 -1.75
N SER A 79 -13.47 6.51 -0.42
CA SER A 79 -14.67 6.44 0.43
C SER A 79 -15.52 7.72 0.35
N LEU A 80 -14.90 8.88 0.15
CA LEU A 80 -15.59 10.16 -0.03
C LEU A 80 -16.28 10.30 -1.39
N LEU A 81 -15.69 9.74 -2.46
CA LEU A 81 -16.25 9.80 -3.82
C LEU A 81 -17.43 8.84 -4.01
N GLY A 82 -17.57 7.84 -3.12
CA GLY A 82 -18.55 6.78 -3.27
C GLY A 82 -18.25 5.86 -4.46
N PRO A 83 -18.93 4.70 -4.57
CA PRO A 83 -18.72 3.81 -5.70
C PRO A 83 -19.17 4.48 -7.00
N ILE A 84 -18.34 4.38 -8.05
CA ILE A 84 -18.76 4.70 -9.42
C ILE A 84 -19.84 3.70 -9.80
N LYS A 85 -21.11 4.08 -9.65
CA LYS A 85 -22.25 3.33 -10.15
C LYS A 85 -22.20 3.39 -11.68
N ARG A 86 -21.92 2.26 -12.34
CA ARG A 86 -22.20 2.08 -13.76
C ARG A 86 -23.63 1.63 -13.95
#